data_AF-A0A7Y3A9I2-F1
#
_entry.id   AF-A0A7Y3A9I2-F1
#
_cell.length_a   1.000
_cell.length_b   1.000
_cell.length_c   1.000
_cell.angle_alpha   90.00
_cell.angle_beta   90.00
_cell.angle_gamma   90.00
#
_symmetry.space_group_name_H-M   'P 1'
#
loop_
_entity.id
_entity.type
_entity.pdbx_description
1 polymer ?
#
loop_
_entity_poly.entity_id
_entity_poly.type
_entity_poly.pdbx_seq_one_letter_code
_entity_poly.pdbx_strand_id
1 'polypeptide(L)'
;MTDQTPIAINIGSNVDKERCIPHAIRMLRRHPQIHIDVMSRVFRSESVGGPDGAPEFHNVAVAGTTDLSPEALRAELRAMEESMGRQRSEDKNAPRKIDLDVAFFGDLQKDFGDWQVPDPEIVEQAHVAVPLADVAPDWVHPVTGLTTYELVIKQPEAREMVQPVMAIQLSTPHHPRHAAEFDFEAREDEVYDPHFESLVSGMLVEIGEDPSREGLARTPLRVAKAMDFLTSGYSRNLDEVVNDAIFDAEGADEMVL
;
A
#
# COMPACT_ATOMS: atom_id res chain seq x y z
N MET A 1 -19.61 -21.75 -6.03
CA MET A 1 -19.13 -21.05 -4.82
C MET A 1 -17.79 -21.69 -4.51
N THR A 2 -16.70 -21.08 -4.97
CA THR A 2 -15.36 -21.41 -4.46
C THR A 2 -15.35 -20.99 -3.00
N ASP A 3 -15.08 -21.93 -2.11
CA ASP A 3 -15.10 -21.72 -0.67
C ASP A 3 -13.80 -21.01 -0.29
N GLN A 4 -13.80 -19.68 -0.40
CA GLN A 4 -12.61 -18.88 -0.10
C GLN A 4 -12.33 -18.98 1.40
N THR A 5 -11.11 -19.35 1.77
CA THR A 5 -10.74 -19.56 3.17
C THR A 5 -10.36 -18.22 3.79
N PRO A 6 -10.93 -17.84 4.95
CA PRO A 6 -10.52 -16.65 5.69
C PRO A 6 -9.03 -16.72 6.07
N ILE A 7 -8.33 -15.60 5.99
CA ILE A 7 -6.94 -15.47 6.42
C ILE A 7 -6.71 -14.18 7.19
N ALA A 8 -5.68 -14.19 8.03
CA ALA A 8 -5.08 -12.99 8.59
C ALA A 8 -3.56 -13.05 8.43
N ILE A 9 -2.94 -11.94 8.03
CA ILE A 9 -1.51 -11.83 7.78
C ILE A 9 -0.97 -10.65 8.58
N ASN A 10 0.16 -10.86 9.26
CA ASN A 10 0.93 -9.79 9.88
C ASN A 10 2.04 -9.31 8.95
N ILE A 11 2.31 -8.01 9.00
CA ILE A 11 3.28 -7.33 8.16
C ILE A 11 4.15 -6.47 9.07
N GLY A 12 5.46 -6.72 9.08
CA GLY A 12 6.44 -6.01 9.91
C GLY A 12 7.56 -5.38 9.08
N SER A 13 7.99 -4.16 9.42
CA SER A 13 9.17 -3.54 8.82
C SER A 13 9.80 -2.48 9.72
N ASN A 14 11.14 -2.45 9.79
CA ASN A 14 11.91 -1.43 10.48
C ASN A 14 12.83 -0.60 9.55
N VAL A 15 12.88 -0.90 8.25
CA VAL A 15 13.71 -0.20 7.26
C VAL A 15 12.85 0.29 6.11
N ASP A 16 12.92 1.58 5.79
CA ASP A 16 12.05 2.24 4.79
C ASP A 16 10.57 1.87 5.00
N LYS A 17 10.16 1.64 6.25
CA LYS A 17 8.87 1.04 6.64
C LYS A 17 7.66 1.79 6.08
N GLU A 18 7.78 3.11 5.91
CA GLU A 18 6.78 3.98 5.29
C GLU A 18 6.59 3.72 3.78
N ARG A 19 7.54 3.05 3.13
CA ARG A 19 7.49 2.62 1.72
C ARG A 19 7.27 1.11 1.59
N CYS A 20 7.87 0.33 2.47
CA CYS A 20 7.81 -1.13 2.44
C CYS A 20 6.40 -1.63 2.74
N ILE A 21 5.78 -1.17 3.83
CA ILE A 21 4.44 -1.62 4.22
C ILE A 21 3.40 -1.34 3.12
N PRO A 22 3.30 -0.10 2.56
CA PRO A 22 2.34 0.16 1.47
C PRO A 22 2.61 -0.68 0.23
N HIS A 23 3.88 -0.96 -0.08
CA HIS A 23 4.23 -1.81 -1.21
C HIS A 23 3.80 -3.26 -0.99
N ALA A 24 4.02 -3.82 0.20
CA ALA A 24 3.58 -5.18 0.54
C ALA A 24 2.06 -5.33 0.44
N ILE A 25 1.31 -4.38 1.01
CA ILE A 25 -0.16 -4.35 0.93
C ILE A 25 -0.63 -4.30 -0.53
N ARG A 26 0.04 -3.50 -1.36
CA ARG A 26 -0.25 -3.40 -2.79
C ARG A 26 0.00 -4.71 -3.52
N MET A 27 1.08 -5.42 -3.22
CA MET A 27 1.37 -6.73 -3.80
C MET A 27 0.30 -7.76 -3.40
N LEU A 28 -0.09 -7.80 -2.11
CA LEU A 28 -1.17 -8.64 -1.63
C LEU A 28 -2.49 -8.37 -2.36
N ARG A 29 -2.90 -7.10 -2.48
CA ARG A 29 -4.14 -6.70 -3.18
C ARG A 29 -4.16 -7.03 -4.67
N ARG A 30 -3.00 -7.13 -5.31
CA ARG A 30 -2.90 -7.44 -6.75
C ARG A 30 -2.83 -8.94 -7.02
N HIS A 31 -2.61 -9.76 -5.99
CA HIS A 31 -2.51 -11.20 -6.17
C HIS A 31 -3.91 -11.78 -6.51
N PRO A 32 -4.05 -12.57 -7.58
CA PRO A 32 -5.37 -12.97 -8.10
C PRO A 32 -6.16 -13.89 -7.17
N GLN A 33 -5.49 -14.55 -6.22
CA GLN A 33 -6.09 -15.51 -5.28
C GLN A 33 -6.04 -15.03 -3.82
N ILE A 34 -5.67 -13.77 -3.57
CA ILE A 34 -5.66 -13.18 -2.21
C ILE A 34 -6.55 -11.94 -2.26
N HIS A 35 -7.57 -11.89 -1.41
CA HIS A 35 -8.48 -10.75 -1.30
C HIS A 35 -8.34 -10.16 0.10
N ILE A 36 -7.91 -8.91 0.19
CA ILE A 36 -7.77 -8.19 1.45
C ILE A 36 -8.99 -7.32 1.68
N ASP A 37 -9.76 -7.63 2.73
CA ASP A 37 -10.99 -6.91 3.08
C ASP A 37 -10.70 -5.70 3.97
N VAL A 38 -9.82 -5.88 4.95
CA VAL A 38 -9.52 -4.89 5.98
C VAL A 38 -8.05 -4.92 6.37
N MET A 39 -7.58 -3.79 6.90
CA MET A 39 -6.23 -3.59 7.38
C MET A 39 -6.27 -2.78 8.67
N SER A 40 -5.36 -3.08 9.58
CA SER A 40 -5.26 -2.40 10.87
C SER A 40 -4.73 -0.98 10.69
N ARG A 41 -4.77 -0.22 11.78
CA ARG A 41 -3.86 0.92 11.93
C ARG A 41 -2.41 0.45 11.84
N VAL A 42 -1.51 1.37 11.50
CA VAL A 42 -0.08 1.13 11.65
C VAL A 42 0.27 1.27 13.12
N PHE A 43 0.96 0.28 13.67
CA PHE A 43 1.42 0.28 15.04
C PHE A 43 2.94 0.31 15.10
N ARG A 44 3.52 1.12 15.99
CA ARG A 44 4.95 1.14 16.27
C ARG A 44 5.29 0.28 17.49
N SER A 45 6.42 -0.41 17.44
CA SER A 45 7.00 -1.13 18.57
C SER A 45 8.53 -0.97 18.58
N GLU A 46 9.12 -1.05 19.77
CA GLU A 46 10.58 -1.07 19.91
C GLU A 46 11.17 -2.37 19.30
N SER A 47 12.44 -2.30 18.89
CA SER A 47 13.17 -3.48 18.41
C SER A 47 13.52 -4.39 19.57
N VAL A 48 12.84 -5.53 19.71
CA VAL A 48 13.16 -6.52 20.75
C VAL A 48 14.47 -7.23 20.40
N GLY A 49 15.46 -7.20 21.31
CA GLY A 49 16.72 -7.92 21.14
C GLY A 49 17.71 -7.33 20.12
N GLY A 50 17.44 -6.14 19.58
CA GLY A 50 18.35 -5.41 18.68
C GLY A 50 19.44 -4.64 19.44
N PRO A 51 20.49 -4.17 18.73
CA PRO A 51 21.48 -3.26 19.32
C PRO A 51 20.82 -1.95 19.79
N ASP A 52 21.41 -1.31 20.80
CA ASP A 52 20.93 -0.01 21.31
C ASP A 52 20.80 1.00 20.16
N GLY A 53 19.60 1.60 20.04
CA GLY A 53 19.29 2.55 18.98
C GLY A 53 18.87 1.93 17.63
N ALA A 54 18.57 0.62 17.59
CA ALA A 54 17.95 0.00 16.42
C ALA A 54 16.65 0.72 16.04
N PRO A 55 16.36 0.91 14.73
CA PRO A 55 15.12 1.53 14.29
C PRO A 55 13.89 0.79 14.81
N GLU A 56 12.85 1.55 15.18
CA GLU A 56 11.55 1.01 15.57
C GLU A 56 10.88 0.28 14.40
N PHE A 57 10.05 -0.71 14.73
CA PHE A 57 9.23 -1.42 13.76
C PHE A 57 7.90 -0.72 13.56
N HIS A 58 7.40 -0.75 12.33
CA HIS A 58 5.97 -0.61 12.05
C HIS A 58 5.39 -1.99 11.78
N ASN A 59 4.25 -2.26 12.42
CA ASN A 59 3.50 -3.50 12.35
C ASN A 59 2.07 -3.20 11.89
N VAL A 60 1.58 -4.03 10.99
CA VAL A 60 0.23 -3.95 10.42
C VAL A 60 -0.32 -5.36 10.31
N ALA A 61 -1.61 -5.55 10.57
CA ALA A 61 -2.31 -6.77 10.21
C ALA A 61 -3.28 -6.49 9.06
N VAL A 62 -3.48 -7.49 8.20
CA VAL A 62 -4.54 -7.51 7.20
C VAL A 62 -5.39 -8.75 7.39
N ALA A 63 -6.69 -8.64 7.14
CA ALA A 63 -7.61 -9.77 7.14
C ALA A 63 -8.38 -9.82 5.82
N GLY A 64 -8.70 -11.03 5.38
CA GLY A 64 -9.22 -11.27 4.04
C GLY A 64 -9.56 -12.73 3.80
N THR A 65 -9.57 -13.11 2.52
CA THR A 65 -9.82 -14.49 2.07
C THR A 65 -8.85 -14.92 0.97
N THR A 66 -8.68 -16.23 0.78
CA THR A 66 -7.82 -16.78 -0.28
C THR A 66 -8.36 -18.10 -0.84
N ASP A 67 -8.03 -18.36 -2.10
CA ASP A 67 -8.21 -19.67 -2.77
C ASP A 67 -6.94 -20.54 -2.74
N LEU A 68 -5.85 -20.06 -2.13
CA LEU A 68 -4.59 -20.79 -2.01
C LEU A 68 -4.63 -21.79 -0.86
N SER A 69 -3.92 -22.91 -0.99
CA SER A 69 -3.57 -23.75 0.16
C SER A 69 -2.62 -23.01 1.12
N PRO A 70 -2.55 -23.37 2.41
CA PRO A 70 -1.65 -22.73 3.38
C PRO A 70 -0.18 -22.68 2.93
N GLU A 71 0.33 -23.79 2.39
CA GLU A 71 1.70 -23.89 1.89
C GLU A 71 1.95 -22.97 0.68
N ALA A 72 0.95 -22.84 -0.21
CA ALA A 72 1.03 -21.94 -1.37
C ALA A 72 0.96 -20.47 -0.94
N LEU A 73 0.09 -20.11 0.01
CA LEU A 73 0.05 -18.77 0.57
C LEU A 73 1.41 -18.42 1.19
N ARG A 74 1.98 -19.30 2.02
CA ARG A 74 3.31 -19.08 2.62
C ARG A 74 4.40 -18.89 1.56
N ALA A 75 4.34 -19.67 0.47
CA ALA A 75 5.29 -19.53 -0.64
C ALA A 75 5.17 -18.19 -1.36
N GLU A 76 3.94 -17.71 -1.61
CA GLU A 76 3.70 -16.39 -2.22
C GLU A 76 4.18 -15.26 -1.31
N LEU A 77 3.90 -15.31 -0.01
CA LEU A 77 4.39 -14.30 0.95
C LEU A 77 5.93 -14.24 0.97
N ARG A 78 6.60 -15.39 1.02
CA ARG A 78 8.07 -15.48 0.92
C ARG A 78 8.59 -14.92 -0.41
N ALA A 79 7.91 -15.18 -1.52
CA ALA A 79 8.29 -14.61 -2.81
C ALA A 79 8.13 -13.08 -2.83
N MET A 80 7.10 -12.54 -2.17
CA MET A 80 6.92 -11.09 -2.03
C MET A 80 8.05 -10.48 -1.19
N GLU A 81 8.37 -11.06 -0.03
CA GLU A 81 9.52 -10.66 0.81
C GLU A 81 10.82 -10.65 0.01
N GLU A 82 11.10 -11.74 -0.72
CA GLU A 82 12.29 -11.85 -1.57
C GLU A 82 12.33 -10.75 -2.64
N SER A 83 11.21 -10.45 -3.29
CA SER A 83 11.16 -9.40 -4.32
C SER A 83 11.37 -7.99 -3.74
N MET A 84 10.99 -7.78 -2.49
CA MET A 84 11.06 -6.49 -1.80
C MET A 84 12.41 -6.26 -1.12
N GLY A 85 13.19 -7.33 -0.89
CA GLY A 85 14.40 -7.27 -0.07
C GLY A 85 15.61 -8.11 -0.53
N ARG A 86 15.55 -8.89 -1.61
CA ARG A 86 16.73 -9.60 -2.12
C ARG A 86 17.60 -8.70 -2.98
N GLN A 87 18.45 -7.90 -2.35
CA GLN A 87 19.76 -7.60 -2.93
C GLN A 87 20.70 -8.74 -2.56
N ARG A 88 21.23 -9.47 -3.55
CA ARG A 88 22.29 -10.48 -3.30
C ARG A 88 23.54 -9.76 -2.78
N SER A 89 23.64 -9.59 -1.47
CA SER A 89 24.84 -9.15 -0.75
C SER A 89 25.45 -10.36 -0.05
N GLU A 90 26.78 -10.41 0.06
CA GLU A 90 27.52 -11.47 0.77
C GLU A 90 27.33 -11.44 2.29
N ASP A 91 26.73 -10.36 2.82
CA ASP A 91 26.49 -10.18 4.26
C ASP A 91 25.15 -10.79 4.71
N LYS A 92 25.23 -11.87 5.50
CA LYS A 92 24.07 -12.58 6.07
C LYS A 92 23.26 -11.73 7.06
N ASN A 93 23.80 -10.60 7.51
CA ASN A 93 23.19 -9.68 8.47
C ASN A 93 22.64 -8.40 7.82
N ALA A 94 22.51 -8.35 6.49
CA ALA A 94 21.91 -7.21 5.80
C ALA A 94 20.47 -6.95 6.30
N PRO A 95 20.05 -5.67 6.46
CA PRO A 95 18.74 -5.35 7.04
C PRO A 95 17.58 -5.98 6.26
N ARG A 96 16.73 -6.74 6.94
CA ARG A 96 15.50 -7.32 6.39
C ARG A 96 14.47 -6.20 6.22
N LYS A 97 13.93 -6.05 5.01
CA LYS A 97 13.16 -4.86 4.63
C LYS A 97 11.65 -4.97 4.94
N ILE A 98 11.11 -6.18 4.97
CA ILE A 98 9.70 -6.48 5.22
C ILE A 98 9.58 -7.95 5.63
N ASP A 99 8.61 -8.27 6.48
CA ASP A 99 8.25 -9.61 6.94
C ASP A 99 6.74 -9.78 6.81
N LEU A 100 6.28 -10.91 6.27
CA LEU A 100 4.88 -11.23 6.01
C LEU A 100 4.55 -12.64 6.53
N ASP A 101 3.86 -12.70 7.66
CA ASP A 101 3.53 -13.97 8.32
C ASP A 101 2.04 -14.29 8.30
N VAL A 102 1.73 -15.55 8.00
CA VAL A 102 0.37 -16.09 8.09
C VAL A 102 0.02 -16.26 9.55
N ALA A 103 -0.81 -15.36 10.08
CA ALA A 103 -1.28 -15.41 11.46
C ALA A 103 -2.40 -16.46 11.63
N PHE A 104 -3.40 -16.41 10.75
CA PHE A 104 -4.52 -17.36 10.74
C PHE A 104 -4.85 -17.82 9.32
N PHE A 105 -5.34 -19.07 9.22
CA PHE A 105 -5.85 -19.67 7.98
C PHE A 105 -7.08 -20.52 8.31
N GLY A 106 -8.28 -19.95 8.17
CA GLY A 106 -9.52 -20.54 8.65
C GLY A 106 -9.41 -21.03 10.10
N ASP A 107 -9.89 -22.23 10.36
CA ASP A 107 -9.76 -22.92 11.65
C ASP A 107 -8.55 -23.86 11.72
N LEU A 108 -7.58 -23.71 10.81
CA LEU A 108 -6.45 -24.62 10.70
C LEU A 108 -5.56 -24.56 11.96
N GLN A 109 -5.28 -25.73 12.51
CA GLN A 109 -4.26 -25.97 13.51
C GLN A 109 -3.26 -26.97 12.95
N LYS A 110 -2.09 -26.50 12.50
CA LYS A 110 -1.08 -27.35 11.89
C LYS A 110 0.32 -26.79 12.10
N ASP A 111 1.21 -27.69 12.49
CA ASP A 111 2.66 -27.48 12.49
C ASP A 111 3.23 -27.99 11.16
N PHE A 112 3.92 -27.12 10.42
CA PHE A 112 4.57 -27.44 9.14
C PHE A 112 6.08 -27.68 9.30
N GLY A 113 6.60 -27.65 10.53
CA GLY A 113 8.01 -27.85 10.88
C GLY A 113 8.75 -26.53 11.03
N ASP A 114 8.87 -25.75 9.95
CA ASP A 114 9.56 -24.44 9.97
C ASP A 114 8.63 -23.26 10.28
N TRP A 115 7.31 -23.48 10.29
CA TRP A 115 6.28 -22.50 10.67
C TRP A 115 5.01 -23.22 11.13
N GLN A 116 4.12 -22.51 11.81
CA GLN A 116 2.89 -23.07 12.38
C GLN A 116 1.69 -22.14 12.10
N VAL A 117 0.50 -22.72 12.02
CA VAL A 117 -0.79 -21.98 12.00
C VAL A 117 -1.68 -22.53 13.11
N PRO A 118 -2.29 -21.68 13.97
CA PRO A 118 -2.05 -20.24 14.06
C PRO A 118 -0.61 -19.92 14.46
N ASP A 119 -0.13 -18.73 14.07
CA ASP A 119 1.20 -18.25 14.44
C ASP A 119 1.34 -18.19 15.98
N PRO A 120 2.33 -18.88 16.58
CA PRO A 120 2.52 -18.87 18.03
C PRO A 120 2.77 -17.46 18.60
N GLU A 121 3.32 -16.55 17.80
CA GLU A 121 3.60 -15.18 18.21
C GLU A 121 2.32 -14.38 18.53
N ILE A 122 1.15 -14.83 18.07
CA ILE A 122 -0.14 -14.20 18.40
C ILE A 122 -0.36 -14.15 19.92
N VAL A 123 0.13 -15.15 20.66
CA VAL A 123 -0.03 -15.23 22.11
C VAL A 123 1.17 -14.63 22.84
N GLU A 124 2.35 -14.59 22.21
CA GLU A 124 3.60 -14.21 22.85
C GLU A 124 4.00 -12.76 22.61
N GLN A 125 3.59 -12.17 21.48
CA GLN A 125 4.11 -10.90 21.00
C GLN A 125 2.99 -9.86 20.85
N ALA A 126 3.09 -8.79 21.64
CA ALA A 126 2.17 -7.67 21.60
C ALA A 126 2.04 -7.04 20.20
N HIS A 127 3.16 -6.92 19.48
CA HIS A 127 3.21 -6.28 18.16
C HIS A 127 2.58 -7.12 17.05
N VAL A 128 2.26 -8.39 17.34
CA VAL A 128 1.52 -9.33 16.49
C VAL A 128 0.04 -9.33 16.92
N ALA A 129 -0.23 -9.48 18.22
CA ALA A 129 -1.57 -9.58 18.77
C ALA A 129 -2.40 -8.29 18.61
N VAL A 130 -1.79 -7.12 18.87
CA VAL A 130 -2.50 -5.83 18.87
C VAL A 130 -3.00 -5.44 17.47
N PRO A 131 -2.19 -5.50 16.39
CA PRO A 131 -2.68 -5.27 15.04
C PRO A 131 -3.76 -6.27 14.63
N LEU A 132 -3.61 -7.56 14.95
CA LEU A 132 -4.61 -8.58 14.63
C LEU A 132 -5.96 -8.31 15.29
N ALA A 133 -5.96 -7.92 16.57
CA ALA A 133 -7.20 -7.57 17.28
C ALA A 133 -7.89 -6.31 16.70
N ASP A 134 -7.16 -5.46 15.96
CA ASP A 134 -7.72 -4.29 15.27
C ASP A 134 -8.53 -4.67 14.03
N VAL A 135 -8.18 -5.79 13.36
CA VAL A 135 -8.83 -6.26 12.11
C VAL A 135 -9.72 -7.47 12.27
N ALA A 136 -9.42 -8.34 13.23
CA ALA A 136 -10.07 -9.62 13.42
C ALA A 136 -10.41 -9.87 14.91
N PRO A 137 -11.06 -8.92 15.61
CA PRO A 137 -11.24 -8.94 17.06
C PRO A 137 -11.96 -10.19 17.59
N ASP A 138 -12.88 -10.73 16.79
CA ASP A 138 -13.73 -11.87 17.17
C ASP A 138 -13.16 -13.22 16.69
N TRP A 139 -12.00 -13.23 16.02
CA TRP A 139 -11.39 -14.48 15.56
C TRP A 139 -10.97 -15.32 16.77
N VAL A 140 -11.56 -16.51 16.90
CA VAL A 140 -11.27 -17.41 18.02
C VAL A 140 -9.97 -18.14 17.75
N HIS A 141 -8.97 -17.91 18.59
CA HIS A 141 -7.71 -18.61 18.51
C HIS A 141 -7.94 -20.09 18.87
N PRO A 142 -7.64 -21.02 17.95
CA PRO A 142 -8.17 -22.38 18.03
C PRO A 142 -7.50 -23.25 19.12
N VAL A 143 -6.31 -22.86 19.61
CA VAL A 143 -5.62 -23.49 20.75
C VAL A 143 -6.10 -22.96 22.11
N THR A 144 -6.22 -21.63 22.28
CA THR A 144 -6.52 -21.00 23.57
C THR A 144 -8.03 -20.89 23.83
N GLY A 145 -8.85 -20.95 22.77
CA GLY A 145 -10.29 -20.73 22.82
C GLY A 145 -10.70 -19.28 23.07
N LEU A 146 -9.74 -18.35 23.08
CA LEU A 146 -9.96 -16.93 23.29
C LEU A 146 -10.01 -16.21 21.95
N THR A 147 -10.82 -15.16 21.87
CA THR A 147 -10.76 -14.23 20.74
C THR A 147 -9.44 -13.46 20.73
N THR A 148 -8.99 -12.99 19.56
CA THR A 148 -7.81 -12.12 19.46
C THR A 148 -7.93 -10.88 20.36
N TYR A 149 -9.13 -10.32 20.48
CA TYR A 149 -9.40 -9.22 21.40
C TYR A 149 -9.18 -9.59 22.87
N GLU A 150 -9.67 -10.75 23.30
CA GLU A 150 -9.46 -11.26 24.65
C GLU A 150 -7.99 -11.58 24.93
N LEU A 151 -7.25 -12.11 23.95
CA LEU A 151 -5.81 -12.35 24.06
C LEU A 151 -5.07 -11.05 24.40
N VAL A 152 -5.38 -9.96 23.71
CA VAL A 152 -4.79 -8.63 23.97
C VAL A 152 -5.20 -8.09 25.34
N ILE A 153 -6.45 -8.26 25.77
CA ILE A 153 -6.90 -7.75 27.09
C ILE A 153 -6.23 -8.49 28.25
N LYS A 154 -5.94 -9.78 28.10
CA LYS A 154 -5.27 -10.57 29.15
C LYS A 154 -3.81 -10.17 29.36
N GLN A 155 -3.24 -9.40 28.44
CA GLN A 155 -1.88 -8.84 28.51
C GLN A 155 -1.98 -7.31 28.43
N PRO A 156 -2.44 -6.63 29.50
CA PRO A 156 -2.67 -5.19 29.45
C PRO A 156 -1.41 -4.40 29.05
N GLU A 157 -0.22 -4.88 29.44
CA GLU A 157 1.07 -4.35 29.02
C GLU A 157 1.30 -4.39 27.50
N ALA A 158 0.68 -5.33 26.77
CA ALA A 158 0.83 -5.45 25.31
C ALA A 158 0.39 -4.18 24.57
N ARG A 159 -0.67 -3.51 25.07
CA ARG A 159 -1.15 -2.24 24.50
C ARG A 159 -0.25 -1.05 24.83
N GLU A 160 0.55 -1.13 25.90
CA GLU A 160 1.50 -0.09 26.26
C GLU A 160 2.78 -0.20 25.42
N MET A 161 3.17 -1.42 25.07
CA MET A 161 4.34 -1.74 24.23
C MET A 161 4.16 -1.39 22.76
N VAL A 162 2.91 -1.21 22.30
CA VAL A 162 2.56 -1.05 20.89
C VAL A 162 1.67 0.16 20.71
N GLN A 163 2.17 1.18 19.99
CA GLN A 163 1.50 2.48 19.91
C GLN A 163 0.97 2.75 18.49
N PRO A 164 -0.26 3.25 18.31
CA PRO A 164 -0.75 3.58 16.97
C PRO A 164 0.00 4.79 16.39
N VAL A 165 0.36 4.69 15.11
CA VAL A 165 0.99 5.78 14.34
C VAL A 165 -0.12 6.64 13.73
N MET A 166 -0.39 7.79 14.36
CA MET A 166 -1.52 8.66 13.97
C MET A 166 -1.33 9.36 12.61
N ALA A 167 -0.12 9.44 12.08
CA ALA A 167 0.20 10.20 10.87
C ALA A 167 0.06 9.41 9.56
N ILE A 168 -0.14 8.09 9.62
CA ILE A 168 -0.17 7.21 8.46
C ILE A 168 -1.59 6.67 8.27
N GLN A 169 -2.41 7.38 7.48
CA GLN A 169 -3.64 6.84 6.92
C GLN A 169 -3.31 6.11 5.61
N LEU A 170 -3.06 4.81 5.70
CA LEU A 170 -3.09 3.95 4.54
C LEU A 170 -4.57 3.67 4.23
N SER A 171 -5.02 4.08 3.06
CA SER A 171 -6.42 3.95 2.66
C SER A 171 -6.86 2.47 2.68
N THR A 172 -7.74 2.14 3.61
CA THR A 172 -8.77 1.12 3.39
C THR A 172 -9.57 1.50 2.14
N PRO A 173 -10.19 0.54 1.43
CA PRO A 173 -11.02 0.87 0.27
C PRO A 173 -11.99 2.00 0.65
N HIS A 174 -11.80 3.15 0.00
CA HIS A 174 -12.52 4.37 0.32
C HIS A 174 -13.99 4.18 -0.02
N HIS A 175 -14.86 4.21 0.99
CA HIS A 175 -16.29 4.39 0.76
C HIS A 175 -16.48 5.80 0.15
N PRO A 176 -17.07 5.93 -1.05
CA PRO A 176 -17.01 7.18 -1.81
C PRO A 176 -17.77 8.28 -1.06
N ARG A 177 -17.08 9.37 -0.73
CA ARG A 177 -17.74 10.66 -0.50
C ARG A 177 -17.85 11.39 -1.83
N HIS A 178 -19.09 11.70 -2.21
CA HIS A 178 -19.54 12.42 -3.40
C HIS A 178 -18.50 13.38 -4.00
N ALA A 179 -18.02 13.06 -5.21
CA ALA A 179 -17.24 13.94 -6.07
C ALA A 179 -18.14 14.68 -7.08
N ALA A 180 -19.31 15.15 -6.65
CA ALA A 180 -20.36 15.64 -7.54
C ALA A 180 -20.11 17.05 -8.14
N GLU A 181 -18.92 17.64 -7.98
CA GLU A 181 -18.69 19.03 -8.40
C GLU A 181 -17.37 19.22 -9.17
N PHE A 182 -17.07 18.40 -10.18
CA PHE A 182 -16.12 18.78 -11.24
C PHE A 182 -16.50 18.08 -12.54
N ASP A 183 -17.57 18.55 -13.17
CA ASP A 183 -17.98 18.09 -14.49
C ASP A 183 -17.21 18.87 -15.56
N PHE A 184 -16.16 18.24 -16.10
CA PHE A 184 -15.49 18.70 -17.32
C PHE A 184 -15.86 17.72 -18.43
N GLU A 185 -17.06 17.77 -19.00
CA GLU A 185 -17.42 16.92 -20.15
C GLU A 185 -16.28 16.94 -21.19
N ALA A 186 -15.81 15.76 -21.59
CA ALA A 186 -14.77 15.66 -22.61
C ALA A 186 -15.36 16.12 -23.94
N ARG A 187 -14.86 17.23 -24.49
CA ARG A 187 -15.24 17.65 -25.84
C ARG A 187 -14.59 16.69 -26.84
N GLU A 188 -15.33 16.29 -27.87
CA GLU A 188 -14.89 15.36 -28.92
C GLU A 188 -13.64 15.84 -29.68
N ASP A 189 -13.28 17.13 -29.55
CA ASP A 189 -12.19 17.79 -30.27
C ASP A 189 -10.89 17.94 -29.45
N GLU A 190 -10.79 17.32 -28.26
CA GLU A 190 -9.65 17.54 -27.35
C GLU A 190 -8.42 16.71 -27.73
N VAL A 191 -7.33 17.39 -28.11
CA VAL A 191 -6.04 16.80 -28.49
C VAL A 191 -5.28 16.35 -27.24
N TYR A 192 -4.87 15.09 -27.20
CA TYR A 192 -3.97 14.52 -26.19
C TYR A 192 -3.34 13.22 -26.74
N ASP A 193 -2.31 12.68 -26.09
CA ASP A 193 -1.70 11.39 -26.45
C ASP A 193 -2.42 10.21 -25.75
N PRO A 194 -3.15 9.34 -26.49
CA PRO A 194 -3.83 8.18 -25.91
C PRO A 194 -2.87 7.13 -25.36
N HIS A 195 -1.62 7.08 -25.85
CA HIS A 195 -0.62 6.17 -25.30
C HIS A 195 -0.24 6.58 -23.89
N PHE A 196 -0.06 7.88 -23.66
CA PHE A 196 0.25 8.41 -22.33
C PHE A 196 -0.91 8.17 -21.35
N GLU A 197 -2.16 8.33 -21.78
CA GLU A 197 -3.34 7.94 -20.99
C GLU A 197 -3.27 6.46 -20.57
N SER A 198 -2.99 5.55 -21.51
CA SER A 198 -2.84 4.12 -21.22
C SER A 198 -1.71 3.83 -20.22
N LEU A 199 -0.60 4.58 -20.29
CA LEU A 199 0.49 4.45 -19.32
C LEU A 199 0.06 4.90 -17.93
N VAL A 200 -0.67 6.01 -17.81
CA VAL A 200 -1.19 6.48 -16.51
C VAL A 200 -2.22 5.49 -15.95
N SER A 201 -3.08 4.92 -16.78
CA SER A 201 -3.98 3.84 -16.35
C SER A 201 -3.19 2.64 -15.84
N GLY A 202 -2.13 2.25 -16.54
CA GLY A 202 -1.19 1.23 -16.10
C GLY A 202 -0.53 1.58 -14.77
N MET A 203 -0.12 2.84 -14.57
CA MET A 203 0.41 3.30 -13.29
C MET A 203 -0.61 3.16 -12.16
N LEU A 204 -1.88 3.51 -12.36
CA LEU A 204 -2.92 3.33 -11.32
C LEU A 204 -3.07 1.86 -10.92
N VAL A 205 -3.11 0.95 -11.90
CA VAL A 205 -3.09 -0.50 -11.64
C VAL A 205 -1.83 -0.90 -10.89
N GLU A 206 -0.68 -0.36 -11.31
CA GLU A 206 0.59 -0.64 -10.65
C GLU A 206 0.52 -0.27 -9.18
N ILE A 207 0.00 0.92 -8.85
CA ILE A 207 -0.16 1.47 -7.49
C ILE A 207 -1.28 0.77 -6.69
N GLY A 208 -1.98 -0.19 -7.28
CA GLY A 208 -3.02 -1.00 -6.61
C GLY A 208 -4.38 -0.32 -6.52
N GLU A 209 -4.61 0.71 -7.33
CA GLU A 209 -5.91 1.34 -7.49
C GLU A 209 -6.67 0.70 -8.65
N ASP A 210 -8.00 0.72 -8.58
CA ASP A 210 -8.89 0.38 -9.69
C ASP A 210 -9.06 1.61 -10.59
N PRO A 211 -8.52 1.63 -11.82
CA PRO A 211 -8.65 2.76 -12.74
C PRO A 211 -10.11 3.02 -13.14
N SER A 212 -11.00 2.02 -13.05
CA SER A 212 -12.41 2.16 -13.40
C SER A 212 -13.28 2.72 -12.28
N ARG A 213 -12.73 2.89 -11.07
CA ARG A 213 -13.43 3.48 -9.92
C ARG A 213 -13.90 4.89 -10.24
N GLU A 214 -15.11 5.25 -9.83
CA GLU A 214 -15.78 6.53 -10.17
C GLU A 214 -14.87 7.78 -10.05
N GLY A 215 -14.08 7.90 -8.97
CA GLY A 215 -13.17 9.03 -8.76
C GLY A 215 -11.87 9.00 -9.60
N LEU A 216 -11.52 7.84 -10.15
CA LEU A 216 -10.28 7.58 -10.90
C LEU A 216 -10.49 7.29 -12.38
N ALA A 217 -11.70 6.97 -12.82
CA ALA A 217 -12.07 6.66 -14.21
C ALA A 217 -11.51 7.67 -15.22
N ARG A 218 -11.44 8.93 -14.82
CA ARG A 218 -10.93 10.04 -15.64
C ARG A 218 -9.53 10.52 -15.29
N THR A 219 -8.92 9.99 -14.24
CA THR A 219 -7.56 10.37 -13.84
C THR A 219 -6.53 10.14 -14.94
N PRO A 220 -6.52 9.01 -15.66
CA PRO A 220 -5.61 8.81 -16.79
C PRO A 220 -5.68 9.94 -17.83
N LEU A 221 -6.89 10.27 -18.29
CA LEU A 221 -7.14 11.37 -19.22
C LEU A 221 -6.70 12.72 -18.66
N ARG A 222 -7.03 13.02 -17.39
CA ARG A 222 -6.67 14.29 -16.74
C ARG A 222 -5.15 14.48 -16.68
N VAL A 223 -4.41 13.44 -16.33
CA VAL A 223 -2.95 13.48 -16.24
C VAL A 223 -2.32 13.61 -17.62
N ALA A 224 -2.81 12.87 -18.62
CA ALA A 224 -2.32 12.98 -19.99
C ALA A 224 -2.46 14.41 -20.54
N LYS A 225 -3.61 15.05 -20.31
CA LYS A 225 -3.84 16.45 -20.70
C LYS A 225 -2.97 17.44 -19.94
N ALA A 226 -2.82 17.25 -18.63
CA ALA A 226 -1.94 18.10 -17.83
C ALA A 226 -0.49 18.03 -18.33
N MET A 227 -0.03 16.83 -18.68
CA MET A 227 1.31 16.64 -19.23
C MET A 227 1.46 17.30 -20.59
N ASP A 228 0.51 17.12 -21.51
CA ASP A 228 0.54 17.76 -22.83
C ASP A 228 0.57 19.31 -22.71
N PHE A 229 -0.24 19.87 -21.82
CA PHE A 229 -0.20 21.31 -21.54
C PHE A 229 1.17 21.77 -21.00
N LEU A 230 1.71 21.08 -19.99
CA LEU A 230 2.99 21.42 -19.36
C LEU A 230 4.17 21.28 -20.31
N THR A 231 4.12 20.34 -21.25
CA THR A 231 5.20 20.08 -22.21
C THR A 231 4.99 20.75 -23.56
N SER A 232 3.84 21.39 -23.79
CA SER A 232 3.52 22.06 -25.06
C SER A 232 4.58 23.06 -25.54
N GLY A 233 5.36 23.65 -24.61
CA GLY A 233 6.46 24.56 -24.95
C GLY A 233 7.62 23.89 -25.72
N TYR A 234 7.80 22.56 -25.64
CA TYR A 234 8.85 21.85 -26.37
C TYR A 234 8.56 21.70 -27.86
N SER A 235 7.28 21.78 -28.25
CA SER A 235 6.82 21.60 -29.62
C SER A 235 6.32 22.90 -30.27
N ARG A 236 6.21 24.01 -29.51
CA ARG A 236 5.83 25.33 -30.05
C ARG A 236 6.96 25.97 -30.82
N ASN A 237 6.62 26.60 -31.94
CA ASN A 237 7.54 27.46 -32.67
C ASN A 237 7.52 28.90 -32.11
N LEU A 238 8.54 29.68 -32.46
CA LEU A 238 8.68 31.06 -31.98
C LEU A 238 7.49 31.94 -32.42
N ASP A 239 6.97 31.71 -33.62
CA ASP A 239 5.86 32.48 -34.19
C ASP A 239 4.56 32.32 -33.37
N GLU A 240 4.26 31.10 -32.91
CA GLU A 240 3.12 30.78 -32.04
C GLU A 240 3.29 31.36 -30.63
N VAL A 241 4.53 31.44 -30.13
CA VAL A 241 4.82 32.04 -28.82
C VAL A 241 4.67 33.55 -28.87
N VAL A 242 5.12 34.17 -29.97
CA VAL A 242 5.09 35.62 -30.13
C VAL A 242 3.71 36.10 -30.59
N ASN A 243 2.91 35.25 -31.25
CA ASN A 243 1.51 35.52 -31.60
C ASN A 243 1.33 36.91 -32.24
N ASP A 244 2.15 37.20 -33.26
CA ASP A 244 2.20 38.49 -33.96
C ASP A 244 2.47 39.73 -33.07
N ALA A 245 2.99 39.55 -31.85
CA ALA A 245 3.32 40.64 -30.93
C ALA A 245 4.70 41.26 -31.18
N ILE A 246 5.24 41.17 -32.40
CA ILE A 246 6.42 41.93 -32.81
C ILE A 246 5.94 43.26 -33.38
N PHE A 247 6.31 44.35 -32.71
CA PHE A 247 5.99 45.70 -33.15
C PHE A 247 7.26 46.37 -33.68
N ASP A 248 7.17 46.95 -34.87
CA ASP A 248 8.23 47.81 -35.40
C ASP A 248 8.23 49.13 -34.62
N ALA A 249 9.35 49.44 -33.97
CA ALA A 249 9.52 50.68 -33.22
C ALA A 249 9.95 51.82 -34.16
N GLU A 250 9.02 52.33 -34.98
CA GLU A 250 9.23 53.62 -35.66
C GLU A 250 9.18 54.76 -34.63
N GLY A 251 10.31 55.41 -34.37
CA GLY A 251 10.39 56.62 -33.52
C GLY A 251 11.06 56.48 -32.14
N ALA A 252 11.72 55.37 -31.83
CA ALA A 252 12.37 55.13 -30.53
C ALA A 252 13.67 55.95 -30.26
N ASP A 253 14.05 56.87 -31.15
CA ASP A 253 15.26 57.69 -31.01
C ASP A 253 15.05 58.99 -30.19
N GLU A 254 13.83 59.30 -29.76
CA GLU A 254 13.60 60.47 -28.89
C GLU A 254 13.78 60.12 -27.40
N MET A 255 14.99 60.41 -26.88
CA MET A 255 15.20 60.54 -25.44
C MET A 255 14.43 61.77 -24.93
N VAL A 256 13.39 61.54 -24.12
CA VAL A 256 12.77 62.60 -23.33
C VAL A 256 13.70 62.91 -22.15
N LEU A 257 14.41 64.04 -22.23
CA LEU A 257 15.23 64.62 -21.16
C LEU A 257 14.37 65.41 -20.16
#